data_AF-A0A7Y0TNI9-F1
#
_entry.id   AF-A0A7Y0TNI9-F1
#
_cell.length_a   1.000
_cell.length_b   1.000
_cell.length_c   1.000
_cell.angle_alpha   90.00
_cell.angle_beta   90.00
_cell.angle_gamma   90.00
#
_symmetry.space_group_name_H-M   'P 1'
#
loop_
_entity.id
_entity.type
_entity.pdbx_description
1 polymer ?
#
loop_
_entity_poly.entity_id
_entity_poly.type
_entity_poly.pdbx_seq_one_letter_code
_entity_poly.pdbx_strand_id
1 'polypeptide(L)'
;MSSNKLSELHSQIAQLQQEADEIIKNERIAVLKDIWEKLNNYNITIEELQQKAKPTAKTPSVIKYRKDSYLVWVGRGKKPQWVKTLEANGESIEKYRVPV
;
A
#
# COMPACT_ATOMS: atom_id res chain seq x y z
N MET A 1 -23.92 41.77 10.85
CA MET A 1 -22.64 42.04 10.15
C MET A 1 -21.85 40.76 9.89
N SER A 2 -21.77 39.80 10.82
CA SER A 2 -20.99 38.55 10.63
C SER A 2 -21.56 37.55 9.62
N SER A 3 -22.89 37.49 9.43
CA SER A 3 -23.51 36.53 8.50
C SER A 3 -23.20 36.82 7.03
N ASN A 4 -23.08 38.09 6.65
CA ASN A 4 -22.69 38.49 5.28
C ASN A 4 -21.22 38.18 4.99
N LYS A 5 -20.36 38.24 6.02
CA LYS A 5 -18.95 37.90 5.88
C LYS A 5 -18.74 36.41 5.60
N LEU A 6 -19.55 35.56 6.25
CA LEU A 6 -19.52 34.11 6.02
C LEU A 6 -19.99 33.75 4.60
N SER A 7 -21.08 34.35 4.12
CA SER A 7 -21.56 34.11 2.75
C SER A 7 -20.55 34.55 1.70
N GLU A 8 -19.88 35.67 1.91
CA GLU A 8 -18.84 36.18 1.00
C GLU A 8 -17.60 35.29 0.98
N LEU A 9 -17.20 34.74 2.13
CA LEU A 9 -16.13 33.74 2.21
C LEU A 9 -16.50 32.44 1.47
N HIS A 10 -17.74 31.96 1.58
CA HIS A 10 -18.18 30.78 0.82
C HIS A 10 -18.17 31.01 -0.69
N SER A 11 -18.60 32.19 -1.16
CA SER A 11 -18.50 32.54 -2.58
C SER A 11 -17.06 32.56 -3.06
N GLN A 12 -16.13 33.13 -2.28
CA GLN A 12 -14.71 33.13 -2.61
C GLN A 12 -14.12 31.71 -2.64
N ILE A 13 -14.48 30.84 -1.70
CA ILE A 13 -14.06 29.43 -1.70
C ILE A 13 -14.53 28.72 -2.97
N ALA A 14 -15.79 28.92 -3.36
CA ALA A 14 -16.35 28.30 -4.56
C ALA A 14 -15.62 28.78 -5.82
N GLN A 15 -15.32 30.08 -5.93
CA GLN A 15 -14.55 30.63 -7.04
C GLN A 15 -13.13 30.06 -7.10
N LEU A 16 -12.42 30.05 -5.97
CA LEU A 16 -11.06 29.49 -5.89
C LEU A 16 -11.03 27.98 -6.22
N GLN A 17 -12.07 27.24 -5.85
CA GLN A 17 -12.20 25.82 -6.22
C GLN A 17 -12.41 25.64 -7.71
N GLN A 18 -13.26 26.47 -8.34
CA GLN A 18 -13.44 26.45 -9.79
C GLN A 18 -12.14 26.75 -10.54
N GLU A 19 -11.41 27.78 -10.11
CA GLU A 19 -10.10 28.12 -10.69
C GLU A 19 -9.10 26.97 -10.53
N ALA A 20 -9.03 26.34 -9.35
CA ALA A 20 -8.17 25.19 -9.12
C ALA A 20 -8.52 24.00 -10.03
N ASP A 21 -9.82 23.70 -10.20
CA ASP A 21 -10.30 22.63 -11.07
C ASP A 21 -9.97 22.90 -12.55
N GLU A 22 -10.07 24.16 -12.99
CA GLU A 22 -9.69 24.57 -14.35
C GLU A 22 -8.19 24.42 -14.59
N ILE A 23 -7.36 24.81 -13.63
CA ILE A 23 -5.91 24.62 -13.69
C ILE A 23 -5.58 23.13 -13.79
N ILE A 24 -6.13 22.30 -12.90
CA ILE A 24 -5.91 20.85 -12.90
C ILE A 24 -6.36 20.25 -14.22
N LYS A 25 -7.52 20.67 -14.77
CA LYS A 25 -8.02 20.18 -16.05
C LYS A 25 -7.05 20.48 -17.19
N ASN A 26 -6.54 21.71 -17.26
CA ASN A 26 -5.61 22.13 -18.30
C ASN A 26 -4.26 21.41 -18.18
N GLU A 27 -3.70 21.33 -16.97
CA GLU A 27 -2.46 20.60 -16.71
C GLU A 27 -2.61 19.11 -17.01
N ARG A 28 -3.75 18.51 -16.64
CA ARG A 28 -4.03 17.09 -16.89
C ARG A 28 -4.04 16.76 -18.37
N ILE A 29 -4.56 17.63 -19.23
CA ILE A 29 -4.54 17.42 -20.68
C ILE A 29 -3.09 17.40 -21.20
N ALA A 30 -2.26 18.35 -20.75
CA ALA A 30 -0.85 18.42 -21.13
C ALA A 30 -0.08 17.16 -20.66
N VAL A 31 -0.32 16.73 -19.42
CA VAL A 31 0.30 15.51 -18.85
C VAL A 31 -0.16 14.26 -19.60
N LEU A 32 -1.44 14.13 -19.92
CA LEU A 32 -1.95 12.97 -20.68
C LEU A 32 -1.31 12.89 -22.06
N LYS A 33 -1.09 14.03 -22.73
CA LYS A 33 -0.39 14.08 -24.02
C LYS A 33 1.07 13.60 -23.88
N ASP A 34 1.81 14.12 -22.90
CA ASP A 34 3.20 13.69 -22.62
C ASP A 34 3.29 12.19 -22.30
N ILE A 35 2.36 11.66 -21.51
CA ILE A 35 2.29 10.22 -21.23
C ILE A 35 2.07 9.42 -22.52
N TRP A 36 1.13 9.84 -23.37
CA TRP A 36 0.87 9.16 -24.64
C TRP A 36 2.09 9.18 -25.57
N GLU A 37 2.78 10.30 -25.69
CA GLU A 37 4.02 10.40 -26.47
C GLU A 37 5.10 9.47 -25.92
N LYS A 38 5.27 9.40 -24.59
CA LYS A 38 6.20 8.48 -23.94
C LYS A 38 5.81 7.01 -24.18
N LEU A 39 4.53 6.66 -24.04
CA LEU A 39 4.06 5.29 -24.30
C LEU A 39 4.40 4.87 -25.74
N ASN A 40 4.14 5.74 -26.72
CA ASN A 40 4.44 5.46 -28.12
C ASN A 40 5.95 5.38 -28.40
N ASN A 41 6.74 6.34 -27.89
CA ASN A 41 8.19 6.39 -28.11
C ASN A 41 8.93 5.16 -27.57
N TYR A 42 8.47 4.63 -26.43
CA TYR A 42 9.06 3.45 -25.81
C TYR A 42 8.30 2.16 -26.14
N ASN A 43 7.29 2.24 -27.02
CA ASN A 43 6.47 1.11 -27.43
C ASN A 43 5.83 0.36 -26.22
N ILE A 44 5.51 1.11 -25.15
CA ILE A 44 4.93 0.62 -23.91
C ILE A 44 3.41 0.59 -24.06
N THR A 45 2.79 -0.55 -23.75
CA THR A 45 1.33 -0.67 -23.73
C THR A 45 0.76 -0.22 -22.38
N ILE A 46 -0.51 0.20 -22.38
CA ILE A 46 -1.24 0.56 -21.15
C ILE A 46 -1.28 -0.64 -20.18
N GLU A 47 -1.34 -1.86 -20.70
CA GLU A 47 -1.31 -3.10 -19.91
C GLU A 47 0.01 -3.27 -19.16
N GLU A 48 1.15 -3.01 -19.81
CA GLU A 48 2.47 -3.08 -19.15
C GLU A 48 2.59 -2.02 -18.05
N LEU A 49 2.09 -0.80 -18.30
CA LEU A 49 2.04 0.27 -17.30
C LEU A 49 1.21 -0.15 -16.07
N GLN A 50 0.04 -0.76 -16.29
CA GLN A 50 -0.83 -1.26 -15.21
C GLN A 50 -0.22 -2.43 -14.44
N GLN A 51 0.53 -3.31 -15.11
CA GLN A 51 1.19 -4.45 -14.48
C GLN A 51 2.33 -4.01 -13.56
N LYS A 52 3.17 -3.05 -13.99
CA LYS A 52 4.24 -2.51 -13.13
C LYS A 52 3.72 -1.68 -11.95
N ALA A 53 2.52 -1.09 -12.08
CA ALA A 53 1.90 -0.33 -11.00
C ALA A 53 1.27 -1.19 -9.89
N LYS A 54 1.05 -2.49 -10.14
CA LYS A 54 0.58 -3.42 -9.10
C LYS A 54 1.77 -3.96 -8.31
N PRO A 55 1.98 -3.56 -7.04
CA PRO A 55 2.88 -4.32 -6.19
C PRO A 55 2.36 -5.77 -6.14
N THR A 56 3.21 -6.73 -6.47
CA THR A 56 2.88 -8.15 -6.29
C THR A 56 2.65 -8.36 -4.80
N ALA A 57 1.37 -8.36 -4.40
CA ALA A 57 0.98 -8.59 -3.02
C ALA A 57 1.42 -10.02 -2.64
N LYS A 58 2.58 -10.13 -1.98
CA LYS A 58 3.02 -11.40 -1.41
C LYS A 58 2.04 -11.74 -0.30
N THR A 59 1.30 -12.83 -0.45
CA THR A 59 0.40 -13.34 0.60
C THR A 59 1.21 -13.47 1.89
N PRO A 60 0.81 -12.80 2.99
CA PRO A 60 1.55 -12.89 4.25
C PRO A 60 1.57 -14.35 4.70
N SER A 61 2.75 -14.84 5.08
CA SER A 61 2.91 -16.21 5.55
C SER A 61 2.23 -16.39 6.90
N VAL A 62 1.32 -17.36 7.00
CA VAL A 62 0.62 -17.69 8.25
C VAL A 62 1.65 -18.16 9.29
N ILE A 63 1.64 -17.54 10.48
CA ILE A 63 2.50 -17.93 11.60
C ILE A 63 1.99 -19.27 12.16
N LYS A 64 2.78 -20.33 12.06
CA LYS A 64 2.40 -21.68 12.52
C LYS A 64 2.67 -21.89 14.01
N TYR A 65 3.76 -21.33 14.55
CA TYR A 65 4.16 -21.48 15.94
C TYR A 65 4.52 -20.13 16.58
N ARG A 66 4.11 -19.89 17.83
CA ARG A 66 4.38 -18.68 18.62
C ARG A 66 4.63 -19.05 20.09
N LYS A 67 5.83 -18.73 20.60
CA LYS A 67 6.18 -18.84 22.02
C LYS A 67 5.98 -17.52 22.78
N ASP A 68 6.25 -16.40 22.12
CA ASP A 68 6.06 -15.03 22.62
C ASP A 68 5.80 -14.10 21.42
N SER A 69 5.42 -12.85 21.67
CA SER A 69 5.22 -11.77 20.70
C SER A 69 6.39 -11.64 19.72
N TYR A 70 7.62 -11.84 20.19
CA TYR A 70 8.84 -11.77 19.38
C TYR A 70 9.40 -13.14 18.94
N LEU A 71 8.85 -14.24 19.49
CA LEU A 71 9.31 -15.60 19.22
C LEU A 71 8.28 -16.35 18.39
N VAL A 72 8.24 -16.02 17.10
CA VAL A 72 7.34 -16.61 16.11
C VAL A 72 8.11 -17.43 15.07
N TRP A 73 7.46 -18.46 14.53
CA TRP A 73 7.99 -19.21 13.40
C TRP A 73 6.85 -19.68 12.49
N VAL A 74 6.99 -19.38 11.20
CA VAL A 74 6.01 -19.77 10.16
C VAL A 74 6.01 -21.29 9.87
N GLY A 75 6.88 -22.06 10.52
CA GLY A 75 7.03 -23.50 10.29
C GLY A 75 7.69 -23.85 8.96
N ARG A 76 8.24 -22.85 8.26
CA ARG A 76 9.02 -22.99 7.02
C ARG A 76 10.40 -22.35 7.20
N GLY A 77 11.41 -22.88 6.50
CA GLY A 77 12.79 -22.38 6.55
C GLY A 77 13.57 -22.82 7.80
N LYS A 78 14.69 -22.14 8.07
CA LYS A 78 15.61 -22.47 9.18
C LYS A 78 14.89 -22.35 10.53
N LYS A 79 14.95 -23.42 11.33
CA LYS A 79 14.43 -23.41 12.71
C LYS A 79 15.13 -22.33 13.54
N PRO A 80 14.39 -21.44 14.21
CA PRO A 80 14.97 -20.43 15.08
C PRO A 80 15.55 -21.05 16.35
N GLN A 81 16.42 -20.32 17.04
CA GLN A 81 17.17 -20.85 18.19
C GLN A 81 16.26 -21.38 19.30
N TRP A 82 15.16 -20.68 19.60
CA TRP A 82 14.22 -21.10 20.63
C TRP A 82 13.58 -22.46 20.34
N VAL A 83 13.31 -22.78 19.07
CA VAL A 83 12.80 -24.11 18.67
C VAL A 83 13.85 -25.18 18.91
N LYS A 84 15.10 -24.91 18.53
CA LYS A 84 16.19 -25.86 18.77
C LYS A 84 16.42 -26.12 20.26
N THR A 85 16.31 -25.07 21.08
CA THR A 85 16.40 -25.20 22.54
C THR A 85 15.25 -26.03 23.10
N LEU A 86 14.02 -25.87 22.60
CA LEU A 86 12.88 -26.72 22.98
C LEU A 86 13.14 -28.19 22.64
N GLU A 87 13.60 -28.46 21.41
CA GLU A 87 13.91 -29.82 20.96
C GLU A 87 15.04 -30.45 21.79
N ALA A 88 16.08 -29.68 22.12
CA ALA A 88 17.19 -30.13 22.96
C ALA A 88 16.75 -30.43 24.42
N ASN A 89 15.75 -29.70 24.92
CA ASN A 89 15.16 -29.92 26.23
C ASN A 89 14.10 -31.03 26.23
N GLY A 90 13.84 -31.68 25.09
CA GLY A 90 12.81 -32.73 24.94
C GLY A 90 11.37 -32.21 24.91
N GLU A 91 11.16 -30.90 24.76
CA GLU A 91 9.82 -30.29 24.66
C GLU A 91 9.36 -30.20 23.19
N SER A 92 8.12 -30.59 22.92
CA SER A 92 7.55 -30.53 21.57
C SER A 92 7.10 -29.12 21.21
N ILE A 93 7.54 -28.63 20.04
CA ILE A 93 7.12 -27.34 19.48
C ILE A 93 5.61 -27.26 19.20
N GLU A 94 4.92 -28.40 19.04
CA GLU A 94 3.48 -28.45 18.79
C GLU A 94 2.65 -27.80 19.91
N LYS A 95 3.18 -27.72 21.14
CA LYS A 95 2.56 -26.98 22.25
C LYS A 95 2.43 -25.47 21.98
N TYR A 96 3.30 -24.93 21.13
CA TYR A 96 3.34 -23.52 20.76
C TYR A 96 2.67 -23.27 19.40
N ARG A 97 1.90 -24.23 18.89
CA ARG A 97 1.16 -24.08 17.64
C ARG A 97 0.03 -23.07 17.81
N VAL A 98 -0.05 -22.12 16.89
CA VAL A 98 -1.15 -21.15 16.87
C VAL A 98 -2.38 -21.87 16.30
N PRO A 99 -3.54 -21.85 17.00
CA PRO A 99 -4.78 -22.36 16.43
C PRO A 99 -5.15 -21.52 15.21
N VAL A 100 -5.54 -22.20 14.14
CA VAL A 100 -5.95 -21.57 12.88
C VAL A 100 -7.42 -21.21 12.94
#